data_AF-A0A2T5I359-F1
#
_entry.id   AF-A0A2T5I359-F1
#
_cell.length_a   1.000
_cell.length_b   1.000
_cell.length_c   1.000
_cell.angle_alpha   90.00
_cell.angle_beta   90.00
_cell.angle_gamma   90.00
#
_symmetry.space_group_name_H-M   'P 1'
#
loop_
_entity.id
_entity.type
_entity.pdbx_description
1 polymer ?
#
loop_
_entity_poly.entity_id
_entity_poly.type
_entity_poly.pdbx_seq_one_letter_code
_entity_poly.pdbx_strand_id
1 'polypeptide(L)' 'DSDIEQFVSLLGTAEKEEHFEHIVNRWGVRRTHPQFWEILHDITGWQKEREPHIAGIFDINRYENF' A
#
# COMPACT_ATOMS: atom_id res chain seq x y z
N ASP A 1 -2.25 -15.40 11.59
CA ASP A 1 -2.14 -14.32 12.58
C ASP A 1 -0.75 -13.70 12.70
N SER A 2 0.35 -14.44 12.51
CA SER A 2 1.71 -13.91 12.74
C SER A 2 2.19 -12.81 11.77
N ASP A 3 1.80 -12.83 10.49
CA ASP A 3 2.36 -11.89 9.50
C ASP A 3 1.82 -10.47 9.66
N ILE A 4 0.54 -10.30 9.99
CA ILE A 4 -0.06 -8.97 10.22
C ILE A 4 0.52 -8.35 11.48
N GLU A 5 0.62 -9.11 12.57
CA GLU A 5 1.24 -8.65 13.82
C GLU A 5 2.70 -8.25 13.60
N GLN A 6 3.45 -9.05 12.85
CA GLN A 6 4.83 -8.74 12.50
C GLN A 6 4.94 -7.47 11.64
N PHE A 7 4.08 -7.32 10.65
CA PHE A 7 4.02 -6.11 9.83
C PHE A 7 3.77 -4.86 10.68
N VAL A 8 2.76 -4.89 11.55
CA VAL A 8 2.41 -3.76 12.43
C VAL A 8 3.56 -3.43 13.37
N SER A 9 4.19 -4.44 13.98
CA SER A 9 5.32 -4.24 14.89
C SER A 9 6.52 -3.59 14.19
N LEU A 10 6.86 -4.05 12.99
CA LEU A 10 7.99 -3.51 12.23
C LEU A 10 7.69 -2.10 11.72
N LEU A 11 6.49 -1.86 11.20
CA LEU A 11 6.09 -0.53 10.73
C LEU A 11 6.07 0.50 11.86
N GLY A 12 5.57 0.13 13.05
CA GLY A 12 5.54 1.01 14.21
C GLY A 12 6.92 1.40 14.77
N THR A 13 7.98 0.67 14.40
CA THR A 13 9.37 0.89 14.87
C THR A 13 10.33 1.30 13.76
N ALA A 14 9.81 1.56 12.55
CA ALA A 14 10.61 1.95 11.39
C ALA A 14 11.02 3.42 11.45
N GLU A 15 12.07 3.72 12.22
CA GLU A 15 12.62 5.08 12.37
C GLU A 15 13.73 5.42 11.36
N LYS A 16 14.27 4.40 10.68
CA LYS A 16 15.37 4.53 9.72
C LYS A 16 14.97 3.97 8.36
N GLU A 17 15.62 4.49 7.32
CA GLU A 17 15.42 4.04 5.93
C GLU A 17 15.60 2.53 5.79
N GLU A 18 16.66 1.95 6.37
CA GLU A 18 16.94 0.51 6.35
C GLU A 18 15.78 -0.34 6.91
N HIS A 19 15.10 0.14 7.95
CA HIS A 19 13.95 -0.56 8.54
C HIS A 19 12.75 -0.52 7.58
N PHE A 20 12.52 0.64 6.95
CA PHE A 20 11.47 0.81 5.97
C PHE A 20 11.73 -0.04 4.72
N GLU A 21 12.97 -0.08 4.23
CA GLU A 21 13.39 -0.95 3.13
C GLU A 21 13.12 -2.42 3.43
N HIS A 22 13.40 -2.88 4.65
CA HIS A 22 13.11 -4.26 5.06
C HIS A 22 11.61 -4.58 4.93
N ILE A 23 10.74 -3.68 5.37
CA ILE A 23 9.28 -3.83 5.27
C ILE A 23 8.84 -3.85 3.80
N VAL A 24 9.30 -2.89 3.00
CA VAL A 24 8.96 -2.78 1.58
C VAL A 24 9.45 -4.00 0.80
N ASN A 25 10.61 -4.55 1.13
CA ASN A 25 11.12 -5.75 0.47
C ASN A 25 10.27 -7.00 0.76
N ARG A 26 9.62 -7.07 1.92
CA ARG A 26 8.80 -8.23 2.30
C ARG A 26 7.34 -8.10 1.92
N TRP A 27 6.73 -6.93 2.13
CA TRP A 27 5.29 -6.71 1.94
C TRP A 27 4.95 -5.65 0.88
N GLY A 28 5.95 -4.92 0.36
CA GLY A 28 5.72 -3.91 -0.66
C GLY A 28 5.34 -4.52 -2.01
N VAL A 29 4.36 -3.91 -2.68
CA VAL A 29 3.97 -4.27 -4.05
C VAL A 29 4.68 -3.33 -5.01
N ARG A 30 5.58 -3.87 -5.83
CA ARG A 30 6.27 -3.08 -6.88
C ARG A 30 5.36 -2.86 -8.08
N ARG A 31 5.58 -1.77 -8.82
CA ARG A 31 4.84 -1.47 -10.07
C ARG A 31 4.92 -2.57 -11.13
N THR A 32 5.99 -3.36 -11.12
CA THR A 32 6.18 -4.50 -12.04
C THR A 32 5.39 -5.74 -11.64
N HIS A 33 4.70 -5.73 -10.49
CA HIS A 33 3.88 -6.86 -10.06
C HIS A 33 2.68 -7.03 -11.02
N PRO A 34 2.35 -8.26 -11.46
CA PRO A 34 1.28 -8.47 -12.45
C PRO A 34 -0.08 -7.95 -12.00
N GLN A 35 -0.33 -7.93 -10.68
CA GLN A 35 -1.58 -7.45 -10.08
C GLN A 35 -1.48 -6.05 -9.47
N PHE A 36 -0.46 -5.26 -9.82
CA PHE A 36 -0.22 -3.95 -9.20
C PHE A 36 -1.46 -3.05 -9.23
N TRP A 37 -2.13 -2.94 -10.39
CA TRP A 37 -3.32 -2.10 -10.55
C TRP A 37 -4.53 -2.64 -9.80
N GLU A 38 -4.78 -3.95 -9.84
CA GLU A 38 -5.89 -4.58 -9.12
C GLU A 38 -5.82 -4.29 -7.61
N ILE A 39 -4.62 -4.40 -7.02
CA ILE A 39 -4.39 -4.14 -5.59
C ILE A 39 -4.66 -2.67 -5.25
N LEU A 40 -4.20 -1.71 -6.07
CA LEU A 40 -4.43 -0.28 -5.81
C LEU A 40 -5.88 0.16 -6.11
N HIS A 41 -6.56 -0.49 -7.05
CA HIS A 41 -7.98 -0.28 -7.29
C HIS A 41 -8.82 -0.57 -6.04
N ASP A 42 -8.51 -1.67 -5.34
CA ASP A 42 -9.22 -2.05 -4.11
C ASP A 42 -9.08 -1.01 -3.00
N ILE A 43 -7.86 -0.51 -2.78
CA ILE A 43 -7.60 0.55 -1.78
C ILE A 43 -8.40 1.82 -2.11
N THR A 44 -8.37 2.27 -3.36
CA THR A 44 -9.14 3.44 -3.80
C THR A 44 -10.65 3.21 -3.69
N GLY A 45 -11.14 2.00 -3.96
CA GLY A 45 -12.54 1.61 -3.79
C GLY A 45 -12.98 1.76 -2.34
N TRP A 46 -12.22 1.17 -1.42
CA TRP A 46 -12.44 1.28 0.02
C TRP A 46 -12.46 2.75 0.51
N GLN A 47 -11.55 3.58 -0.01
CA GLN A 47 -11.50 5.00 0.36
C GLN A 47 -12.71 5.77 -0.18
N LYS A 48 -13.18 5.48 -1.39
CA LYS A 48 -14.41 6.09 -1.94
C LYS A 48 -15.63 5.76 -1.09
N GLU A 49 -15.69 4.54 -0.56
CA GLU A 49 -16.79 4.08 0.29
C GLU A 49 -16.77 4.72 1.68
N ARG A 50 -15.58 4.87 2.29
CA ARG A 50 -15.45 5.29 3.71
C ARG A 50 -15.05 6.74 3.90
N GLU A 51 -14.18 7.26 3.05
CA GLU A 51 -13.59 8.59 3.16
C GLU A 51 -13.61 9.33 1.81
N PRO A 52 -14.80 9.53 1.20
CA PRO A 52 -14.92 10.01 -0.17
C PRO A 52 -14.27 11.38 -0.43
N HIS A 53 -14.20 12.23 0.60
CA HIS A 53 -13.60 13.55 0.52
C HIS A 53 -12.07 13.54 0.29
N ILE A 54 -11.36 12.49 0.74
CA ILE A 54 -9.92 12.32 0.53
C ILE A 54 -9.54 11.19 -0.42
N ALA A 55 -10.52 10.46 -0.95
CA ALA A 55 -10.27 9.33 -1.85
C ALA A 55 -9.45 9.68 -3.10
N GLY A 56 -9.37 10.97 -3.48
CA GLY A 56 -8.53 11.42 -4.58
C GLY A 56 -7.04 11.57 -4.26
N ILE A 57 -6.63 11.58 -2.98
CA ILE A 57 -5.24 11.81 -2.56
C ILE A 57 -4.34 10.63 -2.95
N PHE A 58 -4.85 9.40 -2.82
CA PHE A 58 -4.10 8.17 -3.12
C PHE A 58 -4.63 7.43 -4.35
N ASP A 59 -5.37 8.12 -5.22
CA ASP A 59 -5.89 7.56 -6.45
C ASP A 59 -4.80 7.47 -7.54
N ILE A 60 -3.88 6.52 -7.34
CA ILE A 60 -2.75 6.26 -8.23
C ILE A 60 -3.22 5.62 -9.56
N ASN A 61 -4.45 5.09 -9.60
CA ASN A 61 -5.06 4.51 -10.80
C ASN A 61 -5.16 5.51 -11.96
N ARG A 62 -5.09 6.82 -11.68
CA ARG A 62 -5.01 7.87 -12.70
C ARG A 62 -3.77 7.76 -13.61
N TYR A 63 -2.74 7.04 -13.16
CA TYR A 63 -1.51 6.80 -13.91
C TYR A 63 -1.51 5.44 -14.61
N GLU A 64 -2.62 4.71 -14.57
CA GLU A 64 -2.81 3.55 -15.43
C GLU A 64 -2.91 4.06 -16.87
N ASN A 65 -1.93 3.69 -17.68
CA ASN A 65 -1.91 4.04 -19.10
C ASN A 65 -2.95 3.15 -19.79
N PHE A 66 -4.13 3.71 -20.09
CA PHE A 66 -5.13 3.11 -20.97
C PHE A 66 -4.79 3.33 -22.44
#